data_AF-A0A3D0SRJ4-F1
#
_entry.id   AF-A0A3D0SRJ4-F1
#
_cell.length_a   1.000
_cell.length_b   1.000
_cell.length_c   1.000
_cell.angle_alpha   90.00
_cell.angle_beta   90.00
_cell.angle_gamma   90.00
#
_symmetry.space_group_name_H-M   'P 1'
#
loop_
_entity.id
_entity.type
_entity.pdbx_description
1 polymer ?
#
loop_
_entity_poly.entity_id
_entity_poly.type
_entity_poly.pdbx_seq_one_letter_code
_entity_poly.pdbx_strand_id
1 'polypeptide(L)'
;MGNTVGDDQTHDVMLTRLEAELRNSPIASYTASTNQHHYELPAGFFQKILGPRLKYSACWWPEEVKDLETAEAAMLALTCERAELDFDQDILELGCGWGSLTLWLAEFYPDSRIVAVSNSNSQREFIEARCRE
;
A
#
# COMPACT_ATOMS: atom_id res chain seq x y z
N MET A 1 43.28 -0.14 -2.55
CA MET A 1 42.78 -0.26 -1.17
C MET A 1 42.82 1.13 -0.55
N GLY A 2 41.68 1.79 -0.38
CA GLY A 2 41.65 3.14 0.19
C GLY A 2 40.25 3.75 0.22
N ASN A 3 39.83 4.14 1.43
CA ASN A 3 38.68 4.97 1.79
C ASN A 3 37.25 4.40 1.65
N THR A 4 36.81 3.64 2.64
CA THR A 4 35.37 3.41 2.95
C THR A 4 34.97 3.93 4.35
N VAL A 5 35.91 4.19 5.24
CA VAL A 5 35.63 4.50 6.66
C VAL A 5 35.04 5.92 6.88
N GLY A 6 35.30 6.87 5.98
CA GLY A 6 34.78 8.24 6.10
C GLY A 6 33.36 8.44 5.56
N ASP A 7 32.90 7.57 4.66
CA ASP A 7 31.58 7.64 4.02
C ASP A 7 30.51 7.04 4.94
N ASP A 8 30.81 5.91 5.59
CA ASP A 8 29.94 5.26 6.57
C ASP A 8 29.68 6.15 7.80
N GLN A 9 30.71 6.84 8.31
CA GLN A 9 30.54 7.79 9.42
C GLN A 9 29.66 8.99 9.05
N THR A 10 29.69 9.42 7.80
CA THR A 10 28.85 10.53 7.32
C THR A 10 27.40 10.06 7.16
N HIS A 11 27.19 8.84 6.69
CA HIS A 11 25.86 8.22 6.58
C HIS A 11 25.18 8.07 7.95
N ASP A 12 25.88 7.53 8.93
CA ASP A 12 25.34 7.32 10.28
C ASP A 12 24.95 8.64 10.97
N VAL A 13 25.76 9.68 10.77
CA VAL A 13 25.46 11.03 11.29
C VAL A 13 24.21 11.60 10.63
N MET A 14 24.04 11.43 9.32
CA MET A 14 22.85 11.89 8.60
C MET A 14 21.59 11.13 9.02
N LEU A 15 21.66 9.81 9.19
CA LEU A 15 20.55 9.00 9.69
C LEU A 15 20.14 9.41 11.10
N THR A 16 21.12 9.56 12.00
CA THR A 16 20.87 9.99 13.39
C THR A 16 20.17 11.35 13.42
N ARG A 17 20.62 12.28 12.58
CA ARG A 17 20.00 13.60 12.47
C ARG A 17 18.56 13.51 11.94
N LEU A 18 18.34 12.76 10.87
CA LEU A 18 17.02 12.58 10.28
C LEU A 18 16.06 11.93 11.29
N GLU A 19 16.52 10.92 12.03
CA GLU A 19 15.72 10.28 13.08
C GLU A 19 15.29 11.29 14.16
N ALA A 20 16.23 12.11 14.64
CA ALA A 20 15.93 13.14 15.63
C ALA A 20 14.94 14.19 15.08
N GLU A 21 15.07 14.58 13.81
CA GLU A 21 14.13 15.49 13.15
C GLU A 21 12.73 14.86 13.03
N LEU A 22 12.62 13.61 12.56
CA LEU A 22 11.36 12.90 12.39
C LEU A 22 10.65 12.64 13.73
N ARG A 23 11.38 12.27 14.78
CA ARG A 23 10.83 12.04 16.13
C ARG A 23 10.16 13.29 16.72
N ASN A 24 10.61 14.48 16.33
CA ASN A 24 10.07 15.75 16.79
C ASN A 24 9.09 16.39 15.79
N SER A 25 8.79 15.72 14.69
CA SER A 25 7.87 16.19 13.65
C SER A 25 6.42 15.73 13.91
N PRO A 26 5.39 16.40 13.38
CA PRO A 26 4.02 15.87 13.39
C PRO A 26 3.94 14.56 12.59
N ILE A 27 3.03 13.65 12.99
CA ILE A 27 2.82 12.35 12.32
C ILE A 27 2.65 12.50 10.81
N ALA A 28 1.91 13.53 10.38
CA ALA A 28 1.78 13.92 8.99
C ALA A 28 1.72 15.45 8.91
N SER A 29 2.49 16.02 7.98
CA SER A 29 2.37 17.42 7.59
C SER A 29 1.42 17.53 6.39
N TYR A 30 0.78 18.68 6.19
CA TYR A 30 -0.02 18.98 4.98
C TYR A 30 -1.24 18.05 4.71
N THR A 31 -1.89 17.54 5.76
CA THR A 31 -2.99 16.57 5.66
C THR A 31 -4.22 17.04 4.86
N ALA A 32 -4.46 18.35 4.77
CA ALA A 32 -5.59 18.92 4.02
C ALA A 32 -5.29 19.13 2.52
N SER A 33 -4.04 19.42 2.15
CA SER A 33 -3.66 19.73 0.76
C SER A 33 -3.34 18.50 -0.09
N THR A 34 -3.07 17.34 0.54
CA THR A 34 -2.86 16.06 -0.15
C THR A 34 -4.12 15.51 -0.79
N ASN A 35 -5.30 15.81 -0.23
CA ASN A 35 -6.59 15.33 -0.76
C ASN A 35 -7.01 16.07 -2.04
N GLN A 36 -6.71 17.37 -2.16
CA GLN A 36 -7.10 18.19 -3.31
C GLN A 36 -6.27 17.96 -4.58
N HIS A 37 -5.03 17.46 -4.47
CA HIS A 37 -4.12 17.41 -5.63
C HIS A 37 -3.86 16.00 -6.20
N HIS A 38 -4.11 14.93 -5.44
CA HIS A 38 -3.72 13.56 -5.86
C HIS A 38 -4.85 12.53 -5.92
N TYR A 39 -6.07 12.83 -5.46
CA TYR A 39 -7.19 11.86 -5.42
C TYR A 39 -8.43 12.26 -6.24
N GLU A 40 -8.34 13.28 -7.10
CA GLU A 40 -9.45 13.74 -7.95
C GLU A 40 -9.54 13.05 -9.33
N LEU A 41 -8.70 12.05 -9.61
CA LEU A 41 -8.90 11.22 -10.80
C LEU A 41 -9.92 10.11 -10.50
N PRO A 42 -10.93 9.91 -11.37
CA PRO A 42 -11.98 8.91 -11.14
C PRO A 42 -11.42 7.50 -11.23
N ALA A 43 -12.07 6.53 -10.56
CA ALA A 43 -11.70 5.11 -10.60
C ALA A 43 -11.51 4.59 -12.04
N GLY A 44 -12.33 5.06 -12.99
CA GLY A 44 -12.25 4.69 -14.40
C GLY A 44 -10.93 5.05 -15.09
N PHE A 45 -10.18 6.03 -14.59
CA PHE A 45 -8.81 6.29 -15.05
C PHE A 45 -7.87 5.18 -14.59
N PHE A 46 -7.90 4.83 -13.30
CA PHE A 46 -7.04 3.81 -12.71
C PHE A 46 -7.34 2.42 -13.28
N GLN A 47 -8.59 2.11 -13.57
CA GLN A 47 -9.00 0.89 -14.28
C GLN A 47 -8.39 0.73 -15.68
N LYS A 48 -7.90 1.80 -16.29
CA LYS A 48 -7.25 1.75 -17.61
C LYS A 48 -5.73 1.60 -17.55
N ILE A 49 -5.12 1.98 -16.42
CA ILE A 49 -3.66 2.07 -16.31
C ILE A 49 -3.06 1.07 -15.31
N LEU A 50 -3.86 0.53 -14.39
CA LEU A 50 -3.46 -0.49 -13.43
C LEU A 50 -3.92 -1.88 -13.89
N GLY A 51 -3.44 -2.91 -13.20
CA GLY A 51 -3.93 -4.26 -13.40
C GLY A 51 -5.33 -4.44 -12.80
N PRO A 52 -5.91 -5.64 -12.95
CA PRO A 52 -7.28 -5.93 -12.53
C PRO A 52 -7.52 -5.80 -11.02
N ARG A 53 -6.47 -5.86 -10.19
CA ARG A 53 -6.57 -5.64 -8.75
C ARG A 53 -6.45 -4.17 -8.37
N LEU A 54 -6.20 -3.27 -9.32
CA LEU A 54 -6.03 -1.82 -9.12
C LEU A 54 -4.97 -1.50 -8.05
N LYS A 55 -3.86 -2.25 -8.05
CA LYS A 55 -2.81 -2.11 -7.04
C LYS A 55 -1.97 -0.87 -7.33
N TYR A 56 -2.32 0.24 -6.68
CA TYR A 56 -1.57 1.49 -6.81
C TYR A 56 -0.37 1.55 -5.85
N SER A 57 0.48 0.53 -5.89
CA SER A 57 1.74 0.40 -5.15
C SER A 57 2.62 -0.67 -5.83
N ALA A 58 3.89 -0.79 -5.43
CA ALA A 58 4.86 -1.67 -6.10
C ALA A 58 4.37 -3.13 -6.20
N CYS A 59 4.48 -3.73 -7.39
CA CYS A 59 4.19 -5.15 -7.60
C CYS A 59 5.42 -6.03 -7.34
N TRP A 60 5.22 -7.34 -7.31
CA TRP A 60 6.29 -8.33 -7.13
C TRP A 60 6.50 -9.10 -8.42
N TRP A 61 7.75 -9.19 -8.86
CA TRP A 61 8.13 -9.75 -10.17
C TRP A 61 9.15 -10.88 -10.02
N PRO A 62 8.76 -12.05 -9.45
CA PRO A 62 9.60 -13.22 -9.45
C PRO A 62 9.76 -13.79 -10.88
N GLU A 63 10.66 -14.76 -11.06
CA GLU A 63 11.07 -15.23 -12.39
C GLU A 63 9.90 -15.77 -13.22
N GLU A 64 8.89 -16.35 -12.59
CA GLU A 64 7.69 -16.92 -13.20
C GLU A 64 6.63 -15.88 -13.61
N VAL A 65 6.70 -14.65 -13.07
CA VAL A 65 5.72 -13.59 -13.33
C VAL A 65 6.14 -12.78 -14.56
N LYS A 66 5.22 -12.64 -15.52
CA LYS A 66 5.50 -12.03 -16.83
C LYS A 66 4.56 -10.90 -17.23
N ASP A 67 3.52 -10.65 -16.43
CA ASP A 67 2.52 -9.61 -16.71
C ASP A 67 2.09 -8.91 -15.42
N LEU A 68 1.41 -7.77 -15.57
CA LEU A 68 1.02 -6.91 -14.46
C LEU A 68 -0.02 -7.58 -13.55
N GLU A 69 -0.96 -8.34 -14.12
CA GLU A 69 -1.99 -9.04 -13.37
C GLU A 69 -1.39 -10.05 -12.39
N THR A 70 -0.50 -10.90 -12.89
CA THR A 70 0.20 -11.88 -12.06
C THR A 70 1.17 -11.21 -11.08
N ALA A 71 1.77 -10.06 -11.42
CA ALA A 71 2.62 -9.30 -10.52
C ALA A 71 1.85 -8.62 -9.36
N GLU A 72 0.63 -8.15 -9.62
CA GLU A 72 -0.27 -7.64 -8.58
C GLU A 72 -0.63 -8.76 -7.60
N ALA A 73 -1.10 -9.89 -8.13
CA ALA A 73 -1.49 -11.05 -7.33
C ALA A 73 -0.32 -11.61 -6.51
N ALA A 74 0.87 -11.73 -7.11
CA ALA A 74 2.07 -12.21 -6.43
C ALA A 74 2.45 -11.32 -5.24
N MET A 75 2.35 -9.99 -5.39
CA MET A 75 2.63 -9.08 -4.28
C MET A 75 1.55 -9.14 -3.19
N LEU A 76 0.28 -9.30 -3.56
CA LEU A 76 -0.81 -9.41 -2.59
C LEU A 76 -0.67 -10.70 -1.78
N ALA A 77 -0.38 -11.83 -2.42
CA ALA A 77 -0.07 -13.10 -1.77
C ALA A 77 1.12 -12.97 -0.81
N LEU A 78 2.24 -12.40 -1.29
CA LEU A 78 3.43 -12.17 -0.45
C LEU A 78 3.15 -11.23 0.73
N THR A 79 2.26 -10.24 0.54
CA THR A 79 1.84 -9.34 1.62
C THR A 79 1.11 -10.12 2.71
N CYS A 80 0.17 -11.00 2.32
CA CYS A 80 -0.59 -11.82 3.26
C CYS A 80 0.31 -12.84 3.99
N GLU A 81 1.23 -13.48 3.25
CA GLU A 81 2.24 -14.40 3.81
C GLU A 81 3.09 -13.71 4.88
N ARG A 82 3.67 -12.54 4.55
CA ARG A 82 4.55 -11.80 5.47
C ARG A 82 3.83 -11.17 6.65
N ALA A 83 2.55 -10.89 6.50
CA ALA A 83 1.70 -10.43 7.59
C ALA A 83 1.14 -11.60 8.42
N GLU A 84 1.46 -12.85 8.06
CA GLU A 84 0.99 -14.06 8.73
C GLU A 84 -0.55 -14.10 8.85
N LEU A 85 -1.23 -13.68 7.78
CA LEU A 85 -2.70 -13.67 7.75
C LEU A 85 -3.26 -15.08 7.66
N ASP A 86 -4.30 -15.30 8.45
CA ASP A 86 -5.04 -16.56 8.55
C ASP A 86 -6.56 -16.28 8.62
N PHE A 87 -7.37 -17.32 8.62
CA PHE A 87 -8.82 -17.24 8.72
C PHE A 87 -9.28 -16.74 10.10
N ASP A 88 -10.50 -16.19 10.17
CA ASP A 88 -11.16 -15.72 11.41
C ASP A 88 -10.36 -14.65 12.17
N GLN A 89 -9.70 -13.75 11.43
CA GLN A 89 -8.93 -12.64 11.97
C GLN A 89 -9.68 -11.30 11.85
N ASP A 90 -9.40 -10.39 12.78
CA ASP A 90 -9.75 -8.98 12.65
C ASP A 90 -8.60 -8.21 12.00
N ILE A 91 -8.79 -7.77 10.75
CA ILE A 91 -7.74 -7.15 9.92
C ILE A 91 -8.03 -5.67 9.71
N LEU A 92 -7.06 -4.80 10.04
CA LEU A 92 -7.11 -3.37 9.77
C LEU A 92 -6.14 -2.98 8.65
N GLU A 93 -6.66 -2.46 7.54
CA GLU A 93 -5.88 -1.94 6.43
C GLU A 93 -5.88 -0.39 6.45
N LEU A 94 -4.73 0.21 6.72
CA LEU A 94 -4.55 1.66 6.73
C LEU A 94 -4.06 2.17 5.38
N GLY A 95 -4.84 3.03 4.72
CA GLY A 95 -4.50 3.56 3.40
C GLY A 95 -4.82 2.59 2.27
N CYS A 96 -6.06 2.08 2.24
CA CYS A 96 -6.46 0.97 1.35
C CYS A 96 -6.50 1.30 -0.16
N GLY A 97 -6.32 2.56 -0.54
CA GLY A 97 -6.28 2.98 -1.95
C GLY A 97 -7.57 2.59 -2.69
N TRP A 98 -7.44 1.94 -3.85
CA TRP A 98 -8.58 1.42 -4.62
C TRP A 98 -9.07 0.03 -4.15
N GLY A 99 -8.61 -0.43 -2.98
CA GLY A 99 -9.05 -1.67 -2.34
C GLY A 99 -8.36 -2.91 -2.85
N SER A 100 -7.14 -2.81 -3.40
CA SER A 100 -6.44 -3.95 -3.99
C SER A 100 -6.23 -5.08 -2.97
N LEU A 101 -5.80 -4.75 -1.75
CA LEU A 101 -5.66 -5.73 -0.67
C LEU A 101 -7.00 -6.00 0.01
N THR A 102 -7.83 -4.99 0.27
CA THR A 102 -9.17 -5.20 0.87
C THR A 102 -10.00 -6.24 0.13
N LEU A 103 -10.10 -6.13 -1.20
CA LEU A 103 -10.90 -7.04 -2.03
C LEU A 103 -10.23 -8.41 -2.17
N TRP A 104 -8.89 -8.46 -2.15
CA TRP A 104 -8.14 -9.72 -2.09
C TRP A 104 -8.43 -10.46 -0.78
N LEU A 105 -8.40 -9.76 0.35
CA LEU A 105 -8.70 -10.35 1.66
C LEU A 105 -10.14 -10.86 1.72
N ALA A 106 -11.10 -10.13 1.18
CA ALA A 106 -12.49 -10.57 1.14
C ALA A 106 -12.69 -11.86 0.32
N GLU A 107 -11.88 -12.07 -0.73
CA GLU A 107 -11.94 -13.25 -1.59
C GLU A 107 -11.25 -14.47 -0.94
N PHE A 108 -10.07 -14.28 -0.34
CA PHE A 108 -9.22 -15.38 0.13
C PHE A 108 -9.33 -15.67 1.63
N TYR A 109 -9.85 -14.73 2.44
CA TYR A 109 -10.05 -14.85 3.88
C TYR A 109 -11.51 -14.48 4.26
N PRO A 110 -12.51 -15.19 3.72
CA PRO A 110 -13.93 -14.81 3.85
C PRO A 110 -14.46 -14.85 5.29
N ASP A 111 -13.81 -15.61 6.17
CA ASP A 111 -14.19 -15.71 7.59
C ASP A 111 -13.61 -14.56 8.44
N SER A 112 -12.70 -13.76 7.88
CA SER A 112 -12.05 -12.64 8.58
C SER A 112 -12.88 -11.35 8.49
N ARG A 113 -12.83 -10.53 9.54
CA ARG A 113 -13.45 -9.19 9.54
C ARG A 113 -12.42 -8.15 9.09
N ILE A 114 -12.68 -7.53 7.94
CA ILE A 114 -11.78 -6.54 7.34
C ILE A 114 -12.30 -5.12 7.58
N VAL A 115 -11.46 -4.26 8.13
CA VAL A 115 -11.70 -2.81 8.26
C VAL A 115 -10.67 -2.08 7.41
N ALA A 116 -11.13 -1.45 6.33
CA ALA A 116 -10.30 -0.68 5.43
C ALA A 116 -10.47 0.83 5.68
N VAL A 117 -9.36 1.57 5.79
CA VAL A 117 -9.35 3.01 6.04
C VAL A 117 -8.78 3.74 4.84
N SER A 118 -9.56 4.67 4.30
CA SER A 118 -9.12 5.66 3.31
C SER A 118 -9.56 7.06 3.72
N ASN A 119 -8.77 8.06 3.33
CA ASN A 119 -9.11 9.47 3.43
C ASN A 119 -9.86 10.00 2.19
N SER A 120 -10.19 9.14 1.23
CA SER A 120 -10.89 9.46 -0.02
C SER A 120 -12.28 8.82 -0.08
N ASN A 121 -13.32 9.64 -0.25
CA ASN A 121 -14.69 9.17 -0.41
C ASN A 121 -14.88 8.35 -1.70
N SER A 122 -14.23 8.74 -2.81
CA SER A 122 -14.37 8.03 -4.08
C SER A 122 -13.78 6.62 -4.05
N GLN A 123 -12.70 6.43 -3.29
CA GLN A 123 -12.11 5.12 -3.03
C GLN A 123 -13.06 4.25 -2.21
N ARG A 124 -13.61 4.79 -1.12
CA ARG A 124 -14.59 4.09 -0.30
C ARG A 124 -15.81 3.64 -1.13
N GLU A 125 -16.41 4.56 -1.89
CA GLU A 125 -17.58 4.27 -2.72
C GLU A 125 -17.29 3.18 -3.76
N PHE A 126 -16.11 3.24 -4.39
CA PHE A 126 -15.66 2.23 -5.35
C PHE A 126 -15.53 0.85 -4.70
N ILE A 127 -14.86 0.75 -3.55
CA ILE A 127 -14.66 -0.52 -2.84
C ILE A 127 -15.99 -1.09 -2.36
N GLU A 128 -16.85 -0.27 -1.74
CA GLU A 128 -18.18 -0.71 -1.29
C GLU A 128 -19.05 -1.21 -2.45
N ALA A 129 -18.95 -0.59 -3.64
CA ALA A 129 -19.64 -1.08 -4.83
C ALA A 129 -19.14 -2.46 -5.26
N ARG A 130 -17.80 -2.66 -5.27
CA ARG A 130 -17.17 -3.95 -5.61
C ARG A 130 -17.50 -5.05 -4.62
N CYS A 131 -17.62 -4.75 -3.32
CA CYS A 131 -18.03 -5.74 -2.31
C CYS A 131 -19.48 -6.20 -2.44
N ARG A 132 -20.32 -5.49 -3.21
CA ARG A 132 -21.74 -5.85 -3.43
C ARG A 132 -21.97 -6.67 -4.70
N GLU A 133 -20.95 -6.82 -5.53
CA GLU A 133 -20.97 -7.68 -6.73
C GLU A 133 -20.82 -9.15 -6.35
#